data_AF-A0A1I3TQH6-F1
#
_entry.id   AF-A0A1I3TQH6-F1
#
_cell.length_a   1.000
_cell.length_b   1.000
_cell.length_c   1.000
_cell.angle_alpha   90.00
_cell.angle_beta   90.00
_cell.angle_gamma   90.00
#
_symmetry.space_group_name_H-M   'P 1'
#
loop_
_entity.id
_entity.type
_entity.pdbx_description
1 polymer ?
#
loop_
_entity_poly.entity_id
_entity_poly.type
_entity_poly.pdbx_seq_one_letter_code
_entity_poly.pdbx_strand_id
1 'polypeptide(L)'
;MSTEKIEPHSESGQGAAAPRFRTRVEACDYVREKHGAPLSLSTADKLAALGAFARVAAYWGRRPLYADADLDAWVESRLRRRGKA
;
A
#
# COMPACT_ATOMS: atom_id res chain seq x y z
N MET A 1 45.60 -31.13 5.01
CA MET A 1 44.27 -31.60 4.59
C MET A 1 43.33 -30.41 4.69
N SER A 2 43.05 -29.78 3.55
CA SER A 2 42.19 -28.60 3.44
C SER A 2 40.74 -29.06 3.49
N THR A 3 40.00 -28.68 4.52
CA THR A 3 38.56 -28.89 4.55
C THR A 3 37.89 -27.52 4.47
N GLU A 4 37.54 -27.21 3.23
CA GLU A 4 36.42 -26.41 2.73
C GLU A 4 35.68 -25.51 3.73
N LYS A 5 35.75 -24.20 3.46
CA LYS A 5 34.90 -23.19 4.07
C LYS A 5 33.45 -23.48 3.67
N ILE A 6 32.61 -23.82 4.64
CA ILE A 6 31.16 -23.84 4.47
C ILE A 6 30.71 -22.38 4.51
N GLU A 7 30.46 -21.81 3.33
CA GLU A 7 29.82 -20.50 3.20
C GLU A 7 28.38 -20.61 3.72
N PRO A 8 27.95 -19.82 4.71
CA PRO A 8 26.55 -19.80 5.08
C PRO A 8 25.78 -19.22 3.89
N HIS A 9 24.90 -20.04 3.30
CA HIS A 9 23.89 -19.59 2.38
C HIS A 9 23.13 -18.44 3.07
N SER A 10 23.34 -17.23 2.56
CA SER A 10 22.51 -16.07 2.86
C SER A 10 21.13 -16.32 2.29
N GLU A 11 20.32 -17.12 2.99
CA GLU A 11 18.87 -17.07 2.85
C GLU A 11 18.44 -15.68 3.31
N SER A 12 18.45 -14.75 2.36
CA SER A 12 17.63 -13.54 2.44
C SER A 12 16.18 -14.00 2.35
N GLY A 13 15.70 -14.64 3.41
CA GLY A 13 14.29 -14.83 3.66
C GLY A 13 13.70 -13.43 3.74
N GLN A 14 13.20 -12.92 2.61
CA GLN A 14 12.19 -11.89 2.62
C GLN A 14 11.02 -12.51 3.37
N GLY A 15 11.00 -12.30 4.69
CA GLY A 15 9.81 -12.52 5.48
C GLY A 15 8.73 -11.70 4.81
N ALA A 16 7.83 -12.37 4.10
CA ALA A 16 6.64 -11.76 3.54
C ALA A 16 5.85 -11.26 4.75
N ALA A 17 6.14 -10.03 5.17
CA ALA A 17 5.48 -9.37 6.27
C ALA A 17 3.99 -9.47 5.97
N ALA A 18 3.22 -10.02 6.92
CA ALA A 18 1.80 -10.23 6.76
C ALA A 18 1.15 -8.97 6.16
N PRO A 19 0.25 -9.11 5.17
CA PRO A 19 -0.31 -7.97 4.47
C PRO A 19 -0.92 -7.00 5.49
N ARG A 20 -0.39 -5.79 5.54
CA ARG A 20 -0.93 -4.74 6.39
C ARG A 20 -2.21 -4.23 5.76
N PHE A 21 -3.31 -4.42 6.48
CA PHE A 21 -4.62 -3.94 6.09
C PHE A 21 -4.93 -2.66 6.86
N ARG A 22 -5.45 -1.67 6.14
CA ARG A 22 -5.87 -0.38 6.70
C ARG A 22 -7.36 -0.18 6.49
N THR A 23 -8.02 0.38 7.50
CA THR A 23 -9.38 0.92 7.34
C THR A 23 -9.35 2.15 6.43
N ARG A 24 -10.51 2.64 5.98
CA ARG A 24 -10.55 3.82 5.10
C ARG A 24 -9.92 5.08 5.75
N VAL A 25 -10.08 5.24 7.06
CA VAL A 25 -9.48 6.35 7.81
C VAL A 25 -7.96 6.23 7.77
N GLU A 26 -7.43 5.07 8.18
CA GLU A 26 -6.00 4.80 8.18
C GLU A 26 -5.39 4.82 6.77
N ALA A 27 -6.16 4.44 5.75
CA ALA A 27 -5.77 4.57 4.35
C ALA A 27 -5.56 6.04 3.96
N CYS A 28 -6.42 6.95 4.43
CA CYS A 28 -6.24 8.39 4.20
C CYS A 28 -5.02 8.92 4.93
N ASP A 29 -4.78 8.49 6.18
CA ASP A 29 -3.58 8.86 6.94
C ASP A 29 -2.33 8.37 6.21
N TYR A 30 -2.30 7.09 5.82
CA TYR A 30 -1.18 6.51 5.09
C TYR A 30 -0.89 7.22 3.76
N VAL A 31 -1.91 7.54 2.97
CA VAL A 31 -1.73 8.28 1.71
C VAL A 31 -1.14 9.66 1.97
N ARG A 32 -1.55 10.34 3.04
CA ARG A 32 -1.00 11.65 3.42
C ARG A 32 0.45 11.53 3.90
N GLU A 33 0.73 10.58 4.78
CA GLU A 33 2.04 10.43 5.42
C GLU A 33 3.10 9.88 4.47
N LYS A 34 2.76 8.84 3.71
CA LYS A 34 3.71 8.17 2.81
C LYS A 34 3.89 8.91 1.49
N HIS A 35 2.81 9.35 0.88
CA HIS A 35 2.83 9.91 -0.48
C HIS A 35 2.73 11.43 -0.51
N GLY A 36 2.50 12.09 0.64
CA GLY A 36 2.30 13.54 0.69
C GLY A 36 1.04 14.02 -0.03
N ALA A 37 0.12 13.11 -0.39
CA ALA A 37 -1.05 13.46 -1.18
C ALA A 37 -2.18 14.00 -0.28
N PRO A 38 -2.77 15.17 -0.59
CA PRO A 38 -3.83 15.75 0.22
C PRO A 38 -5.14 14.96 0.03
N LEU A 39 -5.41 14.01 0.92
CA LEU A 39 -6.60 13.16 0.90
C LEU A 39 -7.39 13.28 2.21
N SER A 40 -8.60 13.84 2.13
CA SER A 40 -9.55 13.88 3.24
C SER A 40 -10.42 12.62 3.27
N LEU A 41 -10.94 12.26 4.45
CA LEU A 41 -11.87 11.14 4.61
C LEU A 41 -13.14 11.32 3.77
N SER A 42 -13.75 12.50 3.79
CA SER A 42 -14.95 12.81 3.00
C SER A 42 -14.71 12.63 1.50
N THR A 43 -13.52 13.01 1.01
CA THR A 43 -13.11 12.76 -0.37
C THR A 43 -12.95 11.28 -0.64
N ALA A 44 -12.30 10.53 0.27
CA ALA A 44 -12.13 9.08 0.11
C ALA A 44 -13.47 8.34 0.12
N ASP A 45 -14.43 8.72 0.97
CA ASP A 45 -15.78 8.14 0.98
C ASP A 45 -16.51 8.39 -0.34
N LYS A 46 -16.45 9.63 -0.86
CA LYS A 46 -17.01 9.96 -2.17
C LYS A 46 -16.36 9.12 -3.28
N LEU A 47 -15.03 8.99 -3.27
CA LEU A 47 -14.32 8.20 -4.29
C LEU A 47 -14.64 6.71 -4.18
N ALA A 48 -14.78 6.18 -2.96
CA ALA A 48 -15.15 4.79 -2.75
C ALA A 48 -16.58 4.52 -3.23
N ALA A 49 -17.52 5.42 -2.98
CA ALA A 49 -18.89 5.33 -3.49
C ALA A 49 -18.94 5.36 -5.03
N LEU A 50 -18.01 6.08 -5.66
CA LEU A 50 -17.87 6.14 -7.12
C LEU A 50 -17.03 4.99 -7.71
N GLY A 51 -16.51 4.06 -6.90
CA GLY A 51 -15.60 3.00 -7.35
C GLY A 51 -14.24 3.51 -7.87
N ALA A 52 -13.88 4.76 -7.55
CA ALA A 52 -12.67 5.43 -8.02
C ALA A 52 -11.57 5.55 -6.93
N PHE A 53 -11.79 4.94 -5.76
CA PHE A 53 -10.79 4.81 -4.71
C PHE A 53 -9.97 3.52 -4.88
N ALA A 54 -8.95 3.33 -4.05
CA ALA A 54 -8.15 2.11 -4.04
C ALA A 54 -9.03 0.86 -3.89
N ARG A 55 -8.57 -0.25 -4.47
CA ARG A 55 -9.27 -1.53 -4.42
C ARG A 55 -9.44 -1.98 -2.97
N VAL A 56 -10.63 -2.48 -2.64
CA VAL A 56 -10.87 -3.14 -1.36
C VAL A 56 -10.25 -4.54 -1.41
N ALA A 57 -9.29 -4.79 -0.52
CA ALA A 57 -8.59 -6.07 -0.44
C ALA A 57 -9.36 -7.09 0.39
N ALA A 58 -10.03 -6.64 1.46
CA ALA A 58 -10.80 -7.49 2.35
C ALA A 58 -11.91 -6.71 3.06
N TYR A 59 -12.78 -7.41 3.79
CA TYR A 59 -13.77 -6.81 4.68
C TYR A 59 -13.64 -7.38 6.09
N TRP A 60 -13.72 -6.50 7.09
CA TRP A 60 -13.91 -6.88 8.50
C TRP A 60 -15.33 -6.51 8.91
N GLY A 61 -16.24 -7.48 8.84
CA GLY A 61 -17.68 -7.23 8.93
C GLY A 61 -18.13 -6.31 7.80
N ARG A 62 -18.65 -5.12 8.13
CA ARG A 62 -19.07 -4.10 7.15
C ARG A 62 -17.97 -3.09 6.80
N ARG A 63 -16.77 -3.19 7.42
CA ARG A 63 -15.69 -2.23 7.23
C ARG A 63 -14.77 -2.71 6.10
N PRO A 64 -14.62 -1.94 5.01
CA PRO A 64 -13.67 -2.28 3.95
C PRO A 64 -12.24 -2.05 4.43
N LEU A 65 -11.36 -2.96 4.04
CA LEU A 65 -9.94 -2.95 4.32
C LEU A 65 -9.15 -2.82 3.02
N TYR A 66 -8.12 -1.98 3.05
CA TYR A 66 -7.24 -1.67 1.92
C TYR A 66 -5.85 -2.19 2.23
N ALA A 67 -5.21 -2.82 1.26
CA ALA A 67 -3.80 -3.20 1.38
C ALA A 67 -2.91 -2.01 0.99
N ASP A 68 -1.74 -1.93 1.61
CA ASP A 68 -0.71 -0.92 1.30
C ASP A 68 -0.40 -0.86 -0.19
N ALA A 69 -0.24 -2.02 -0.84
CA ALA A 69 0.10 -2.14 -2.25
C ALA A 69 -1.01 -1.57 -3.18
N ASP A 70 -2.28 -1.82 -2.86
CA ASP A 70 -3.41 -1.28 -3.62
C ASP A 70 -3.52 0.24 -3.44
N LEU A 71 -3.22 0.74 -2.24
CA LEU A 71 -3.17 2.19 -1.96
C LEU A 71 -2.05 2.86 -2.74
N ASP A 72 -0.85 2.27 -2.74
CA ASP A 72 0.30 2.77 -3.49
C ASP A 72 -0.01 2.82 -4.99
N ALA A 73 -0.49 1.72 -5.57
CA ALA A 73 -0.87 1.65 -6.98
C ALA A 73 -1.95 2.69 -7.35
N TRP A 74 -2.93 2.88 -6.47
CA TRP A 74 -3.97 3.88 -6.67
C TRP A 74 -3.41 5.30 -6.65
N VAL A 75 -2.52 5.63 -5.71
CA VAL A 75 -1.88 6.96 -5.68
C VAL A 75 -1.04 7.19 -6.94
N GLU A 76 -0.22 6.22 -7.33
CA GLU A 76 0.62 6.31 -8.53
C GLU A 76 -0.20 6.53 -9.80
N SER A 77 -1.34 5.85 -9.93
CA SER A 77 -2.26 6.04 -11.06
C SER A 77 -2.80 7.47 -11.17
N ARG A 78 -2.90 8.17 -10.02
CA ARG A 78 -3.43 9.54 -9.91
C ARG A 78 -2.36 10.59 -10.05
N LEU A 79 -1.13 10.26 -9.67
CA LEU A 79 -0.01 11.19 -9.64
C LEU A 79 0.45 11.49 -11.06
N ARG A 80 -0.16 12.50 -11.68
CA ARG A 80 0.29 13.01 -12.98
C ARG A 80 1.60 13.76 -12.78
N ARG A 81 2.72 13.17 -13.21
CA ARG A 81 3.97 13.91 -13.38
C ARG A 81 3.76 14.96 -14.46
N ARG A 82 3.97 16.24 -14.11
CA ARG A 82 4.01 17.33 -15.09
C ARG A 82 5.14 17.00 -16.07
N GLY A 83 4.79 16.69 -17.31
CA GLY A 83 5.77 16.45 -18.37
C GLY A 83 6.68 17.66 -18.48
N LYS A 84 7.99 17.43 -18.55
CA LYS A 84 8.96 18.46 -18.89
C LYS A 84 8.61 18.90 -20.32
N ALA A 85 8.21 20.17 -20.48
CA ALA A 85 8.09 20.82 -21.78
C ALA A 85 9.48 20.99 -22.40
#